data_AF-A0AA36CC92-F1
#
_entry.id   AF-A0AA36CC92-F1
#
_cell.length_a   1.000
_cell.length_b   1.000
_cell.length_c   1.000
_cell.angle_alpha   90.00
_cell.angle_beta   90.00
_cell.angle_gamma   90.00
#
_symmetry.space_group_name_H-M   'P 1'
#
loop_
_entity.id
_entity.type
_entity.pdbx_description
1 polymer ?
#
loop_
_entity_poly.entity_id
_entity_poly.type
_entity_poly.pdbx_seq_one_letter_code
_entity_poly.pdbx_strand_id
1 'polypeptide(L)'
;MAATTQQRQQEGLDFFTTTCIKNYVKAFPNERTPCVKLTKLCKDQWKGMAAATKGQFVKMAGLGKPYIERPPDHRTYRPANPYCRFVREYCANWGNKGHHGLTAIQVCGPKWKALSPEERQPYIAEFKADLDRYNEEKRKLQSVYKRSADDCDS
;
A
#
# COMPACT_ATOMS: atom_id res chain seq x y z
N MET A 1 4.83 1.63 9.99
CA MET A 1 3.59 1.26 10.72
C MET A 1 3.57 -0.26 10.80
N ALA A 2 3.72 -0.84 11.99
CA ALA A 2 3.73 -2.29 12.15
C ALA A 2 2.31 -2.83 11.91
N ALA A 3 2.15 -3.78 11.01
CA ALA A 3 0.88 -4.49 10.82
C ALA A 3 0.44 -5.08 12.16
N THR A 4 -0.79 -4.76 12.57
CA THR A 4 -1.40 -5.31 13.78
C THR A 4 -1.37 -6.83 13.73
N THR A 5 -1.17 -7.48 14.87
CA THR A 5 -1.08 -8.95 14.95
C THR A 5 -2.28 -9.63 14.30
N GLN A 6 -3.46 -9.01 14.38
CA GLN A 6 -4.68 -9.45 13.71
C GLN A 6 -4.59 -9.42 12.18
N GLN A 7 -3.99 -8.37 11.61
CA GLN A 7 -3.81 -8.24 10.16
C GLN A 7 -2.88 -9.35 9.63
N ARG A 8 -1.80 -9.67 10.35
CA ARG A 8 -0.87 -10.74 9.96
C ARG A 8 -1.52 -12.13 10.00
N GLN A 9 -2.40 -12.37 10.97
CA GLN A 9 -3.17 -13.62 11.05
C GLN A 9 -4.19 -13.72 9.90
N GLN A 10 -4.81 -12.61 9.51
CA GLN A 10 -5.72 -12.58 8.37
C GLN A 10 -4.98 -12.85 7.04
N GLU A 11 -3.82 -12.21 6.83
CA GLU A 11 -2.96 -12.46 5.65
C GLU A 11 -2.55 -13.94 5.56
N GLY A 12 -2.24 -14.58 6.69
CA GLY A 12 -1.93 -16.01 6.75
C GLY A 12 -3.12 -16.92 6.41
N LEU A 13 -4.32 -16.57 6.89
CA LEU A 13 -5.57 -17.27 6.57
C LEU A 13 -5.92 -17.16 5.09
N ASP A 14 -5.76 -15.98 4.49
CA ASP A 14 -6.06 -15.74 3.08
C ASP A 14 -5.11 -16.56 2.17
N PHE A 15 -3.83 -16.64 2.53
CA PHE A 15 -2.84 -17.48 1.84
C PHE A 15 -3.14 -18.98 1.99
N PHE A 16 -3.53 -19.42 3.19
CA PHE A 16 -3.89 -20.81 3.45
C PHE A 16 -5.14 -21.24 2.66
N THR A 17 -6.21 -20.45 2.70
CA THR A 17 -7.46 -20.76 1.99
C THR A 17 -7.24 -20.85 0.48
N THR A 18 -6.44 -19.94 -0.09
CA THR A 18 -6.04 -19.99 -1.51
C THR A 18 -5.27 -21.27 -1.85
N THR A 19 -4.28 -21.64 -1.03
CA THR A 19 -3.49 -22.86 -1.22
C THR A 19 -4.34 -24.13 -1.07
N CYS A 20 -5.23 -24.16 -0.08
CA CYS A 20 -6.16 -25.25 0.20
C CYS A 20 -7.11 -25.51 -0.99
N ILE A 21 -7.69 -24.44 -1.56
CA ILE A 21 -8.55 -24.55 -2.75
C ILE A 21 -7.77 -25.04 -3.97
N LYS A 22 -6.57 -24.50 -4.22
CA LYS A 22 -5.70 -24.93 -5.34
C LYS A 22 -5.35 -26.42 -5.24
N ASN A 23 -5.01 -26.90 -4.04
CA ASN A 23 -4.69 -28.31 -3.81
C ASN A 23 -5.92 -29.21 -4.00
N TYR A 24 -7.11 -28.76 -3.55
CA TYR A 24 -8.36 -29.51 -3.74
C TYR A 24 -8.72 -29.65 -5.22
N VAL A 25 -8.69 -28.55 -5.98
CA VAL A 25 -8.98 -28.56 -7.44
C VAL A 25 -7.98 -29.44 -8.20
N LYS A 26 -6.72 -29.45 -7.78
CA LYS A 26 -5.70 -30.34 -8.36
C LYS A 26 -5.94 -31.82 -8.04
N ALA A 27 -6.46 -32.14 -6.85
CA ALA A 27 -6.75 -33.51 -6.43
C ALA A 27 -8.05 -34.05 -7.06
N PHE A 28 -9.03 -33.18 -7.31
CA PHE A 28 -10.34 -33.54 -7.86
C PHE A 28 -10.66 -32.74 -9.12
N PRO A 29 -9.98 -33.02 -10.25
CA PRO A 29 -10.14 -32.24 -11.48
C PRO A 29 -11.54 -32.34 -12.12
N ASN A 30 -12.28 -33.42 -11.83
CA ASN A 30 -13.61 -33.68 -12.41
C ASN A 30 -14.76 -33.28 -11.48
N GLU A 31 -14.49 -32.88 -10.22
CA GLU A 31 -15.53 -32.51 -9.26
C GLU A 31 -15.68 -30.98 -9.22
N ARG A 32 -16.79 -30.46 -9.74
CA ARG A 32 -17.05 -29.01 -9.77
C ARG A 32 -17.68 -28.55 -8.45
N THR A 33 -16.90 -28.52 -7.38
CA THR A 33 -17.35 -27.96 -6.09
C THR A 33 -17.32 -26.42 -6.13
N PRO A 34 -18.42 -25.71 -5.77
CA PRO A 34 -18.42 -24.25 -5.72
C PRO A 34 -17.36 -23.71 -4.75
N CYS A 35 -16.61 -22.68 -5.18
CA CYS A 35 -15.54 -22.04 -4.39
C CYS A 35 -16.01 -21.59 -3.00
N VAL A 36 -17.27 -21.16 -2.87
CA VAL A 36 -17.88 -20.74 -1.58
C VAL A 36 -17.90 -21.89 -0.56
N LYS A 37 -18.19 -23.12 -0.99
CA LYS A 37 -18.20 -24.29 -0.11
C LYS A 37 -16.78 -24.69 0.29
N LEU A 38 -15.84 -24.69 -0.66
CA LEU A 38 -14.43 -24.97 -0.40
C LEU A 38 -13.81 -23.95 0.55
N THR A 39 -14.10 -22.67 0.36
CA THR A 39 -13.63 -21.60 1.23
C THR A 39 -14.13 -21.79 2.67
N LYS A 40 -15.39 -22.20 2.86
CA LYS A 40 -15.94 -22.50 4.18
C LYS A 40 -15.22 -23.67 4.84
N LEU A 41 -15.01 -24.76 4.10
CA LEU A 41 -14.26 -25.94 4.58
C LEU A 41 -12.82 -25.58 4.99
N CYS A 42 -12.10 -24.84 4.14
CA CYS A 42 -10.73 -24.40 4.45
C CYS A 42 -10.71 -23.45 5.67
N LYS A 43 -11.71 -22.58 5.86
CA LYS A 43 -11.82 -21.73 7.06
C LYS A 43 -12.06 -22.55 8.33
N ASP A 44 -12.87 -23.60 8.25
CA ASP A 44 -13.13 -24.48 9.39
C ASP A 44 -11.92 -25.35 9.72
N GLN A 45 -11.20 -25.84 8.71
CA GLN A 45 -9.88 -26.48 8.89
C GLN A 45 -8.87 -25.54 9.54
N TRP A 46 -8.81 -24.27 9.12
CA TRP A 46 -7.94 -23.28 9.73
C TRP A 46 -8.22 -23.12 11.23
N LYS A 47 -9.49 -23.08 11.67
CA LYS A 47 -9.81 -22.98 13.11
C LYS A 47 -9.19 -24.14 13.90
N GLY A 48 -9.25 -25.36 13.38
CA GLY A 48 -8.70 -26.57 13.99
C GLY A 48 -7.18 -26.76 13.88
N MET A 49 -6.46 -25.97 13.07
CA MET A 49 -5.00 -26.14 12.94
C MET A 49 -4.20 -25.66 14.16
N ALA A 50 -3.09 -26.35 14.41
CA ALA A 50 -2.11 -25.96 15.42
C ALA A 50 -1.49 -24.58 15.13
N ALA A 51 -1.14 -23.85 16.19
CA ALA A 51 -0.55 -22.51 16.11
C ALA A 51 0.79 -22.48 15.33
N ALA A 52 1.58 -23.56 15.42
CA ALA A 52 2.83 -23.70 14.69
C ALA A 52 2.63 -23.73 13.16
N THR A 53 1.66 -24.51 12.70
CA THR A 53 1.30 -24.63 11.26
C THR A 53 0.70 -23.32 10.74
N LYS A 54 -0.17 -22.67 11.53
CA LYS A 54 -0.68 -21.32 11.22
C LYS A 54 0.46 -20.31 11.07
N GLY A 55 1.45 -20.37 11.97
CA GLY A 55 2.64 -19.51 11.92
C GLY A 55 3.47 -19.69 10.64
N GLN A 56 3.53 -20.89 10.08
CA GLN A 56 4.20 -21.14 8.80
C GLN A 56 3.49 -20.43 7.64
N PHE A 57 2.15 -20.48 7.57
CA PHE A 57 1.39 -19.78 6.53
C PHE A 57 1.46 -18.25 6.66
N VAL A 58 1.51 -17.71 7.88
CA VAL A 58 1.74 -16.27 8.11
C VAL A 58 3.11 -15.84 7.59
N LYS A 59 4.16 -16.67 7.76
CA LYS A 59 5.49 -16.39 7.21
C LYS A 59 5.48 -16.41 5.68
N MET A 60 4.83 -17.39 5.07
CA MET A 60 4.71 -17.52 3.61
C MET A 60 3.92 -16.35 2.99
N ALA A 61 2.83 -15.92 3.64
CA ALA A 61 2.06 -14.74 3.23
C ALA A 61 2.89 -13.44 3.27
N GLY A 62 3.83 -13.35 4.22
CA GLY A 62 4.77 -12.22 4.31
C GLY A 62 5.82 -12.19 3.19
N LEU A 63 6.25 -13.36 2.71
CA LEU A 63 7.25 -13.48 1.63
C LEU A 63 6.65 -13.29 0.23
N GLY A 64 5.37 -13.62 0.06
CA GLY A 64 4.66 -13.59 -1.22
C GLY A 64 4.01 -12.27 -1.58
N LYS A 65 4.32 -11.15 -0.92
CA LYS A 65 3.83 -9.84 -1.38
C LYS A 65 4.41 -9.61 -2.78
N PRO A 66 3.59 -9.56 -3.84
CA PRO A 66 4.12 -9.30 -5.16
C PRO A 66 4.87 -7.97 -5.10
N TYR A 67 6.06 -7.94 -5.67
CA TYR A 67 6.66 -6.66 -6.04
C TYR A 67 5.66 -6.02 -7.00
N ILE A 68 4.84 -5.12 -6.48
CA ILE A 68 4.00 -4.29 -7.33
C ILE A 68 5.01 -3.41 -8.05
N GLU A 69 5.26 -3.72 -9.33
CA GLU A 69 6.03 -2.84 -10.18
C GLU A 69 5.49 -1.44 -9.98
N ARG A 70 6.41 -0.55 -9.59
CA ARG A 70 6.07 0.81 -9.26
C ARG A 70 5.29 1.37 -10.46
N PRO A 71 4.09 1.96 -10.26
CA PRO A 71 3.26 2.39 -11.38
C PRO A 71 4.10 3.19 -12.39
N PRO A 72 3.96 2.92 -13.70
CA PRO A 72 4.82 3.52 -14.73
C PRO A 72 4.81 5.05 -14.72
N ASP A 73 3.70 5.63 -14.26
CA ASP A 73 3.50 7.08 -14.24
C ASP A 73 3.65 7.66 -12.83
N HIS A 74 4.61 8.57 -12.70
CA HIS A 74 4.89 9.34 -11.48
C HIS A 74 3.74 10.25 -11.04
N ARG A 75 2.78 10.53 -11.92
CA ARG A 75 1.55 11.26 -11.63
C ARG A 75 0.60 10.48 -10.71
N THR A 76 0.81 9.17 -10.60
CA THR A 76 0.10 8.29 -9.66
C THR A 76 0.81 8.18 -8.30
N TYR A 77 1.92 8.89 -8.08
CA TYR A 77 2.49 9.02 -6.74
C TYR A 77 1.71 10.04 -5.92
N ARG A 78 1.64 9.79 -4.62
CA ARG A 78 1.11 10.76 -3.68
C ARG A 78 1.91 12.07 -3.83
N PRO A 79 1.24 13.22 -3.97
CA PRO A 79 1.93 14.50 -4.13
C PRO A 79 2.78 14.81 -2.90
N ALA A 80 3.89 15.53 -3.12
CA ALA A 80 4.76 16.00 -2.05
C ALA A 80 3.98 16.92 -1.10
N ASN A 81 4.12 16.70 0.20
CA ASN A 81 3.45 17.49 1.24
C ASN A 81 3.88 18.98 1.19
N PRO A 82 3.12 19.90 1.82
CA PRO A 82 3.43 21.34 1.80
C PRO A 82 4.85 21.68 2.25
N TYR A 83 5.33 21.00 3.31
CA TYR A 83 6.67 21.20 3.85
C TYR A 83 7.77 20.80 2.85
N CYS A 84 7.62 19.67 2.15
CA CYS A 84 8.59 19.22 1.14
C CYS A 84 8.70 20.22 -0.03
N ARG A 85 7.62 20.91 -0.37
CA ARG A 85 7.64 21.99 -1.37
C ARG A 85 8.42 23.20 -0.88
N PHE A 86 8.13 23.64 0.33
CA PHE A 86 8.88 24.70 0.99
C PHE A 86 10.37 24.35 1.07
N VAL A 87 10.74 23.13 1.47
CA VAL A 87 12.13 22.67 1.51
C VAL A 87 12.75 22.74 0.11
N ARG A 88 12.05 22.31 -0.95
CA ARG A 88 12.54 22.35 -2.32
C ARG A 88 12.79 23.78 -2.80
N GLU A 89 11.84 24.67 -2.57
CA GLU A 89 11.96 26.09 -2.92
C GLU A 89 13.08 26.76 -2.12
N TYR A 90 13.14 26.48 -0.82
CA TYR A 90 14.19 26.98 0.06
C TYR A 90 15.58 26.51 -0.40
N CYS A 91 15.72 25.23 -0.77
CA CYS A 91 16.97 24.68 -1.31
C CYS A 91 17.34 25.27 -2.67
N ALA A 92 16.36 25.54 -3.54
CA ALA A 92 16.58 26.15 -4.84
C ALA A 92 17.03 27.62 -4.71
N ASN A 93 16.39 28.38 -3.82
CA ASN A 93 16.65 29.81 -3.65
C ASN A 93 17.95 30.10 -2.89
N TRP A 94 18.30 29.28 -1.90
CA TRP A 94 19.49 29.51 -1.09
C TRP A 94 20.74 28.84 -1.66
N GLY A 95 20.59 27.85 -2.53
CA GLY A 95 21.68 27.03 -3.03
C GLY A 95 22.44 26.35 -1.87
N ASN A 96 23.43 25.54 -2.19
CA ASN A 96 24.28 24.86 -1.20
C ASN A 96 25.25 25.82 -0.47
N LYS A 97 24.83 27.08 -0.21
CA LYS A 97 25.64 28.15 0.36
C LYS A 97 25.82 27.91 1.86
N GLY A 98 26.85 27.12 2.21
CA GLY A 98 27.36 27.03 3.57
C GLY A 98 26.75 25.94 4.45
N HIS A 99 25.88 25.08 3.91
CA HIS A 99 25.29 23.95 4.66
C HIS A 99 26.03 22.62 4.42
N HIS A 100 27.37 22.67 4.32
CA HIS A 100 28.18 21.45 4.38
C HIS A 100 28.05 20.84 5.79
N GLY A 101 27.26 19.76 5.90
CA GLY A 101 27.11 18.97 7.13
C GLY A 101 25.74 19.06 7.81
N LEU A 102 24.93 20.09 7.54
CA LEU A 102 23.54 20.14 8.01
C LEU A 102 22.61 19.70 6.89
N THR A 103 21.73 18.75 7.19
CA THR A 103 20.67 18.36 6.24
C THR A 103 19.73 19.55 6.04
N ALA A 104 19.31 19.83 4.80
CA ALA A 104 18.35 20.90 4.50
C ALA A 104 17.11 20.86 5.42
N ILE A 105 16.72 19.67 5.88
CA ILE A 105 15.65 19.41 6.84
C ILE A 105 15.89 20.10 8.19
N GLN A 106 17.12 20.06 8.72
CA GLN A 106 17.47 20.68 10.00
C GLN A 106 17.33 22.20 9.97
N VAL A 107 17.61 22.83 8.82
CA VAL A 107 17.48 24.28 8.64
C VAL A 107 16.03 24.68 8.31
N CYS A 108 15.37 23.91 7.44
CA CYS A 108 14.01 24.22 6.99
C CYS A 108 12.96 23.92 8.07
N GLY A 109 13.19 22.95 8.96
CA GLY A 109 12.23 22.55 9.99
C GLY A 109 11.83 23.69 10.94
N PRO A 110 12.79 24.36 11.60
CA PRO A 110 12.51 25.53 12.43
C PRO A 110 11.91 26.69 11.64
N LYS A 111 12.39 26.94 10.41
CA LYS A 111 11.88 28.02 9.54
C LYS A 111 10.42 27.78 9.16
N TRP A 112 10.07 26.57 8.76
CA TRP A 112 8.68 26.21 8.49
C TRP A 112 7.78 26.44 9.71
N LYS A 113 8.24 26.09 10.92
CA LYS A 113 7.50 26.32 12.17
C LYS A 113 7.35 27.80 12.53
N ALA A 114 8.29 28.65 12.09
CA ALA A 114 8.24 30.09 12.30
C ALA A 114 7.35 30.84 11.30
N LEU A 115 7.09 30.26 10.11
CA LEU A 115 6.17 30.86 9.13
C LEU A 115 4.76 31.01 9.70
N SER A 116 4.09 32.10 9.34
CA SER A 116 2.70 32.34 9.73
C SER A 116 1.75 31.37 9.00
N PRO A 117 0.52 31.18 9.50
CA PRO A 117 -0.50 30.40 8.79
C PRO A 117 -0.76 30.92 7.37
N GLU A 118 -0.71 32.24 7.17
CA GLU A 118 -0.94 32.91 5.89
C GLU A 118 0.19 32.62 4.90
N GLU A 119 1.45 32.63 5.36
CA GLU A 119 2.62 32.29 4.53
C GLU A 119 2.65 30.80 4.16
N ARG A 120 2.07 29.93 4.99
CA ARG A 120 1.92 28.49 4.68
C ARG A 120 0.75 28.20 3.76
N GLN A 121 -0.23 29.11 3.70
CA GLN A 121 -1.47 28.93 2.96
C GLN A 121 -1.27 28.59 1.47
N PRO A 122 -0.38 29.24 0.70
CA PRO A 122 -0.17 28.87 -0.71
C PRO A 122 0.29 27.41 -0.86
N TYR A 123 1.22 26.95 -0.02
CA TYR A 123 1.71 25.58 -0.05
C TYR A 123 0.63 24.55 0.30
N ILE A 124 -0.28 24.91 1.22
CA ILE A 124 -1.41 24.06 1.63
C ILE A 124 -2.46 24.00 0.51
N ALA A 125 -2.78 25.15 -0.09
CA ALA A 125 -3.76 25.26 -1.17
C ALA A 125 -3.33 24.47 -2.41
N GLU A 126 -2.07 24.62 -2.84
CA GLU A 126 -1.50 23.84 -3.94
C GLU A 126 -1.47 22.34 -3.64
N PHE A 127 -1.06 21.96 -2.43
CA PHE A 127 -1.05 20.56 -2.02
C PHE A 127 -2.45 19.95 -2.08
N LYS A 128 -3.48 20.69 -1.67
CA LYS A 128 -4.87 20.24 -1.73
C LYS A 128 -5.30 19.98 -3.18
N ALA A 129 -5.03 20.91 -4.09
CA ALA A 129 -5.35 20.75 -5.50
C ALA A 129 -4.66 19.51 -6.12
N ASP A 130 -3.37 19.31 -5.82
CA ASP A 130 -2.64 18.13 -6.29
C ASP A 130 -3.11 16.82 -5.66
N LEU A 131 -3.56 16.86 -4.40
CA LEU A 131 -4.11 15.70 -3.69
C LEU A 131 -5.46 15.29 -4.28
N ASP A 132 -6.30 16.26 -4.63
CA ASP A 132 -7.58 16.01 -5.29
C ASP A 132 -7.38 15.36 -6.67
N ARG A 133 -6.45 15.90 -7.48
CA ARG A 133 -6.03 15.27 -8.74
C ARG A 133 -5.55 13.84 -8.52
N TYR A 134 -4.65 13.61 -7.57
CA TYR A 134 -4.13 12.27 -7.24
C TYR A 134 -5.25 11.29 -6.85
N ASN A 135 -6.21 11.73 -6.03
CA ASN A 135 -7.31 10.88 -5.58
C ASN A 135 -8.24 10.50 -6.74
N GLU A 136 -8.49 11.42 -7.66
CA GLU A 136 -9.29 11.15 -8.86
C GLU A 136 -8.61 10.13 -9.78
N GLU A 137 -7.33 10.32 -10.07
CA GLU A 137 -6.55 9.39 -10.91
C GLU A 137 -6.44 8.00 -10.25
N LYS A 138 -6.23 7.96 -8.93
CA LYS A 138 -6.24 6.70 -8.16
C LYS A 138 -7.59 5.99 -8.27
N ARG A 139 -8.71 6.71 -8.22
CA ARG A 139 -10.06 6.14 -8.37
C ARG A 139 -10.25 5.53 -9.76
N LYS A 140 -9.80 6.22 -10.81
CA LYS A 140 -9.85 5.73 -12.20
C LYS A 140 -9.04 4.44 -12.35
N LEU A 141 -7.80 4.40 -11.84
CA LEU A 141 -6.95 3.21 -11.90
C LEU A 141 -7.53 2.02 -11.11
N GLN A 142 -8.10 2.25 -9.93
CA GLN A 142 -8.79 1.20 -9.19
C GLN A 142 -9.97 0.60 -9.97
N SER A 143 -10.70 1.41 -10.72
CA SER A 143 -11.83 0.95 -11.55
C SER A 143 -11.38 0.10 -12.75
N VAL A 144 -10.20 0.39 -13.31
CA VAL A 144 -9.59 -0.39 -14.40
C VAL A 144 -9.05 -1.72 -13.88
N TYR A 145 -8.33 -1.71 -12.76
CA TYR A 145 -7.78 -2.93 -12.16
C TYR A 145 -8.88 -3.88 -11.69
N LYS A 146 -9.98 -3.36 -11.13
CA LYS A 146 -11.13 -4.18 -10.74
C LYS A 146 -11.77 -4.87 -11.94
N ARG A 147 -11.91 -4.18 -13.07
CA ARG A 147 -12.46 -4.73 -14.32
C ARG A 147 -11.59 -5.85 -14.89
N SER A 148 -10.27 -5.63 -14.94
CA SER A 148 -9.31 -6.65 -15.40
C SER A 148 -9.25 -7.89 -14.51
N ALA A 149 -9.57 -7.77 -13.22
CA ALA A 149 -9.65 -8.92 -12.31
C ALA A 149 -10.93 -9.74 -12.53
N ASP A 150 -12.02 -9.10 -12.95
CA ASP A 150 -13.28 -9.76 -13.30
C ASP A 150 -13.20 -10.43 -14.71
N ASP A 151 -12.33 -9.94 -15.60
CA ASP A 151 -12.10 -10.50 -16.95
C ASP A 151 -11.19 -11.76 -16.98
N CYS A 152 -10.52 -12.12 -15.87
CA CYS A 152 -9.68 -13.33 -15.77
C CYS A 152 -10.43 -14.57 -15.27
N ASP A 153 -11.76 -14.49 -15.12
CA ASP A 153 -12.63 -15.58 -14.64
C ASP A 153 -13.59 -16.08 -15.75
N SER A 154 -13.15 -16.05 -17.01
CA SER A 154 -13.85 -16.62 -18.18
C SER A 154 -12.97 -17.62 -18.92
#